data_AF-A0A151DUT8-F1
#
_entry.id   AF-A0A151DUT8-F1
#
_cell.length_a   1.000
_cell.length_b   1.000
_cell.length_c   1.000
_cell.angle_alpha   90.00
_cell.angle_beta   90.00
_cell.angle_gamma   90.00
#
_symmetry.space_group_name_H-M   'P 1'
#
loop_
_entity.id
_entity.type
_entity.pdbx_description
1 polymer ?
#
loop_
_entity_poly.entity_id
_entity_poly.type
_entity_poly.pdbx_seq_one_letter_code
_entity_poly.pdbx_strand_id
1 'polypeptide(L)'
;MSKQDMEFIKKENNYSKLIRTEILFTPLLIILPITVSFLLIFDWYIRGFLENNTVMYNGELIIGVVILIVNFIFDIPFIKSLKAFSKKNG
;
A
#
# COMPACT_ATOMS: atom_id res chain seq x y z
N MET A 1 -35.36 9.51 21.77
CA MET A 1 -34.25 9.59 20.79
C MET A 1 -34.84 10.03 19.46
N SER A 2 -34.40 11.16 18.92
CA SER A 2 -34.97 11.74 17.70
C SER A 2 -34.54 10.94 16.46
N LYS A 3 -35.26 11.07 15.34
CA LYS A 3 -34.85 10.46 14.06
C LYS A 3 -33.47 10.94 13.61
N GLN A 4 -33.13 12.19 13.91
CA GLN A 4 -31.83 12.79 13.60
C GLN A 4 -30.69 12.12 14.40
N ASP A 5 -30.94 11.77 15.67
CA ASP A 5 -29.95 11.06 16.50
C ASP A 5 -29.67 9.65 15.98
N MET A 6 -30.71 8.94 15.51
CA MET A 6 -30.54 7.60 14.93
C MET A 6 -29.78 7.63 13.60
N GLU A 7 -30.02 8.62 12.74
CA GLU A 7 -29.29 8.79 11.49
C GLU A 7 -27.82 9.12 11.76
N PHE A 8 -27.54 9.96 12.76
CA PHE A 8 -26.17 10.30 13.18
C PHE A 8 -25.40 9.06 13.66
N ILE A 9 -25.98 8.28 14.58
CA ILE A 9 -25.37 7.04 15.11
C ILE A 9 -25.13 6.01 13.99
N LYS A 10 -26.08 5.88 13.05
CA LYS A 10 -25.95 4.96 11.92
C LYS A 10 -24.83 5.38 10.96
N LYS A 11 -24.66 6.69 10.76
CA LYS A 11 -23.58 7.26 9.93
C LYS A 11 -22.22 7.03 10.58
N GLU A 12 -22.10 7.26 11.88
CA GLU A 12 -20.87 7.04 12.66
C GLU A 12 -20.44 5.56 12.66
N ASN A 13 -21.39 4.64 12.85
CA ASN A 13 -21.13 3.20 12.75
C ASN A 13 -20.65 2.76 11.37
N ASN A 14 -21.20 3.36 10.31
CA ASN A 14 -20.75 3.08 8.95
C ASN A 14 -19.33 3.60 8.69
N TYR A 15 -18.98 4.80 9.18
CA TYR A 15 -17.62 5.32 9.09
C TYR A 15 -16.62 4.42 9.81
N SER A 16 -16.92 3.98 11.04
CA SER A 16 -16.05 3.09 11.80
C SER A 16 -15.76 1.77 11.06
N LYS A 17 -16.79 1.15 10.45
CA LYS A 17 -16.63 -0.04 9.61
C LYS A 17 -15.77 0.21 8.37
N LEU A 18 -15.92 1.38 7.75
CA LEU A 18 -15.16 1.77 6.55
C LEU A 18 -13.67 1.93 6.88
N ILE A 19 -13.35 2.65 7.96
CA ILE A 19 -11.97 2.84 8.46
C ILE A 19 -11.33 1.50 8.83
N ARG A 20 -12.07 0.61 9.50
CA ARG A 20 -11.57 -0.74 9.84
C ARG A 20 -11.26 -1.57 8.60
N THR A 21 -12.05 -1.41 7.54
CA THR A 21 -11.82 -2.06 6.25
C THR A 21 -10.57 -1.51 5.58
N GLU A 22 -10.40 -0.18 5.54
CA GLU A 22 -9.19 0.46 5.01
C GLU A 22 -7.93 -0.03 5.72
N ILE A 23 -7.94 -0.12 7.05
CA ILE A 23 -6.82 -0.64 7.85
C ILE A 23 -6.51 -2.11 7.49
N LEU A 24 -7.53 -2.93 7.22
CA LEU A 24 -7.35 -4.34 6.87
C LEU A 24 -6.70 -4.49 5.47
N PHE A 25 -7.04 -3.62 4.53
CA PHE A 25 -6.49 -3.63 3.17
C PHE A 25 -5.15 -2.88 3.03
N THR A 26 -4.82 -1.99 3.98
CA THR A 26 -3.59 -1.19 3.95
C THR A 26 -2.31 -2.06 3.88
N PRO A 27 -2.13 -3.14 4.67
CA PRO A 27 -0.96 -4.00 4.54
C PRO A 27 -0.81 -4.60 3.13
N LEU A 28 -1.93 -4.98 2.49
CA LEU A 28 -1.91 -5.54 1.14
C LEU A 28 -1.45 -4.52 0.10
N LEU A 29 -1.93 -3.27 0.21
CA LEU A 29 -1.53 -2.16 -0.66
C LEU A 29 -0.03 -1.86 -0.62
N ILE A 30 0.69 -2.37 0.40
CA ILE A 30 2.08 -2.02 0.66
C ILE A 30 3.00 -3.20 0.42
N ILE A 31 2.61 -4.35 0.95
CA ILE A 31 3.34 -5.59 0.77
C ILE A 31 3.32 -6.00 -0.70
N LEU A 32 2.19 -5.81 -1.41
CA LEU A 32 2.07 -6.25 -2.80
C LEU A 32 3.03 -5.49 -3.74
N PRO A 33 3.08 -4.14 -3.76
CA PRO A 33 4.04 -3.42 -4.60
C PRO A 33 5.49 -3.70 -4.24
N ILE A 34 5.81 -3.82 -2.94
CA ILE A 34 7.16 -4.20 -2.49
C ILE A 34 7.53 -5.58 -3.06
N THR A 35 6.63 -6.56 -2.94
CA THR A 35 6.87 -7.93 -3.42
C THR A 35 7.07 -7.94 -4.94
N VAL A 36 6.20 -7.28 -5.69
CA VAL A 36 6.31 -7.19 -7.15
C VAL A 36 7.62 -6.50 -7.56
N SER A 37 7.99 -5.42 -6.89
CA SER A 37 9.28 -4.77 -7.16
C SER A 37 10.47 -5.67 -6.90
N PHE A 38 10.48 -6.39 -5.77
CA PHE A 38 11.53 -7.35 -5.46
C PHE A 38 11.64 -8.44 -6.53
N LEU A 39 10.50 -8.94 -7.03
CA LEU A 39 10.49 -9.93 -8.11
C LEU A 39 11.09 -9.36 -9.39
N LEU A 40 10.75 -8.13 -9.79
CA LEU A 40 11.30 -7.49 -10.99
C LEU A 40 12.81 -7.23 -10.89
N ILE A 41 13.27 -6.75 -9.73
CA ILE A 41 14.70 -6.50 -9.49
C ILE A 41 15.47 -7.82 -9.44
N PHE A 42 14.91 -8.85 -8.80
CA PHE A 42 15.50 -10.18 -8.78
C PHE A 42 15.57 -10.75 -10.20
N ASP A 43 14.53 -10.54 -11.01
CA ASP A 43 14.50 -11.00 -12.38
C ASP A 43 15.56 -10.35 -13.24
N TRP A 44 15.69 -9.03 -13.14
CA TRP A 44 16.79 -8.30 -13.76
C TRP A 44 18.16 -8.78 -13.27
N TYR A 45 18.31 -9.10 -11.98
CA TYR A 45 19.59 -9.59 -11.47
C TYR A 45 19.97 -10.95 -12.06
N ILE A 46 19.05 -11.90 -12.10
CA ILE A 46 19.32 -13.24 -12.64
C ILE A 46 19.48 -13.18 -14.17
N ARG A 47 18.46 -12.69 -14.88
CA ARG A 47 18.40 -12.79 -16.35
C ARG A 47 19.06 -11.60 -17.05
N GLY A 48 19.02 -10.42 -16.46
CA GLY A 48 19.73 -9.26 -16.99
C GLY A 48 21.22 -9.30 -16.67
N PHE A 49 21.58 -9.34 -15.39
CA PHE A 49 22.97 -9.17 -14.95
C PHE A 49 23.79 -10.47 -15.05
N LEU A 50 23.35 -11.59 -14.48
CA LEU A 50 24.15 -12.83 -14.49
C LEU A 50 24.23 -13.48 -15.88
N GLU A 51 23.16 -13.42 -16.69
CA GLU A 51 23.14 -13.96 -18.06
C GLU A 51 23.62 -12.94 -19.12
N ASN A 52 24.05 -11.74 -18.70
CA ASN A 52 24.54 -10.66 -19.58
C ASN A 52 23.53 -10.17 -20.65
N ASN A 53 22.22 -10.24 -20.35
CA ASN A 53 21.13 -9.73 -21.20
C ASN A 53 20.57 -8.39 -20.68
N THR A 54 21.41 -7.56 -20.07
CA THR A 54 21.01 -6.37 -19.31
C THR A 54 20.11 -5.42 -20.09
N VAL A 55 20.35 -5.23 -21.39
CA VAL A 55 19.54 -4.33 -22.24
C VAL A 55 18.08 -4.76 -22.31
N MET A 56 17.81 -6.07 -22.36
CA MET A 56 16.45 -6.60 -22.44
C MET A 56 15.69 -6.44 -21.13
N TYR A 57 16.39 -6.53 -19.99
CA TYR A 57 15.76 -6.54 -18.66
C TYR A 57 15.80 -5.18 -17.92
N ASN A 58 16.43 -4.15 -18.51
CA ASN A 58 16.52 -2.84 -17.86
C ASN A 58 15.14 -2.23 -17.54
N GLY A 59 14.09 -2.60 -18.30
CA GLY A 59 12.72 -2.17 -18.02
C GLY A 59 12.24 -2.66 -16.65
N GLU A 60 12.50 -3.93 -16.33
CA GLU A 60 12.14 -4.59 -15.08
C GLU A 60 12.85 -3.92 -13.90
N LEU A 61 14.15 -3.60 -14.05
CA LEU A 61 14.87 -2.84 -13.04
C LEU A 61 14.25 -1.46 -12.80
N ILE A 62 14.00 -0.70 -13.88
CA ILE A 62 13.47 0.66 -13.78
C ILE A 62 12.08 0.64 -13.13
N ILE A 63 11.19 -0.25 -13.59
CA ILE A 63 9.84 -0.39 -13.05
C ILE A 63 9.92 -0.81 -11.57
N GLY A 64 10.75 -1.79 -11.23
CA GLY A 64 10.95 -2.24 -9.85
C GLY A 64 11.40 -1.08 -8.94
N VAL A 65 12.41 -0.32 -9.35
CA VAL A 65 12.92 0.83 -8.58
C VAL A 65 11.85 1.92 -8.43
N VAL A 66 11.12 2.25 -9.49
CA VAL A 66 10.03 3.25 -9.42
C VAL A 66 8.95 2.82 -8.43
N ILE A 67 8.53 1.55 -8.46
CA ILE A 67 7.54 1.02 -7.51
C ILE A 67 8.05 1.16 -6.07
N LEU A 68 9.31 0.85 -5.78
CA LEU A 68 9.88 1.00 -4.44
C LEU A 68 9.88 2.45 -3.98
N ILE A 69 10.29 3.38 -4.84
CA ILE A 69 10.36 4.80 -4.52
C ILE A 69 8.95 5.34 -4.20
N VAL A 70 7.97 5.04 -5.05
CA VAL A 70 6.58 5.47 -4.85
C VAL A 70 6.02 4.88 -3.55
N ASN A 71 6.25 3.59 -3.31
CA ASN A 71 5.77 2.92 -2.09
C ASN A 71 6.40 3.51 -0.82
N PHE A 72 7.68 3.88 -0.86
CA PHE A 72 8.36 4.51 0.26
C PHE A 72 7.88 5.95 0.52
N ILE A 73 7.65 6.73 -0.53
CA ILE A 73 7.24 8.15 -0.44
C ILE A 73 5.78 8.29 0.01
N PHE A 74 4.88 7.47 -0.53
CA PHE A 74 3.44 7.66 -0.34
C PHE A 74 2.84 6.67 0.65
N ASP A 75 3.15 5.38 0.50
CA ASP A 75 2.43 4.35 1.23
C ASP A 75 2.87 4.24 2.70
N ILE A 76 4.17 4.41 2.98
CA ILE A 76 4.66 4.40 4.38
C ILE A 76 4.07 5.56 5.21
N PRO A 77 4.05 6.82 4.75
CA PRO A 77 3.37 7.90 5.46
C PRO A 77 1.86 7.67 5.61
N PHE A 78 1.22 7.07 4.61
CA PHE A 78 -0.21 6.74 4.66
C PHE A 78 -0.55 5.75 5.78
N ILE A 79 0.25 4.70 6.02
CA ILE A 79 0.04 3.82 7.19
C ILE A 79 0.17 4.62 8.48
N LYS A 80 1.19 5.49 8.57
CA LYS A 80 1.46 6.25 9.79
C LYS A 80 0.28 7.15 10.14
N SER A 81 -0.33 7.80 9.14
CA SER A 81 -1.52 8.63 9.34
C SER A 81 -2.74 7.79 9.73
N LEU A 82 -2.98 6.64 9.08
CA LEU A 82 -4.06 5.71 9.45
C LEU A 82 -3.93 5.17 10.87
N LYS A 83 -2.73 4.75 11.27
CA LYS A 83 -2.46 4.26 12.62
C LYS A 83 -2.67 5.35 13.67
N ALA A 84 -2.24 6.58 13.38
CA ALA A 84 -2.48 7.73 14.26
C ALA A 84 -3.97 8.06 14.40
N PHE A 85 -4.73 7.99 13.29
CA PHE A 85 -6.17 8.20 13.29
C PHE A 85 -6.92 7.11 14.05
N SER A 86 -6.57 5.83 13.85
CA SER A 86 -7.15 4.71 14.59
C SER A 86 -6.88 4.81 16.09
N LYS A 87 -5.71 5.30 16.51
CA LYS A 87 -5.38 5.48 17.94
C LYS A 87 -6.19 6.61 18.59
N LYS A 88 -6.62 7.62 17.81
CA LYS A 88 -7.38 8.76 18.32
C LYS A 88 -8.88 8.49 18.47
N ASN A 89 -9.41 7.55 17.67
CA ASN A 89 -10.85 7.27 17.57
C ASN A 89 -11.23 5.83 17.97
N GLY A 90 -10.30 5.07 18.56
CA GLY A 90 -10.49 3.70 19.02
C GLY A 90 -10.29 3.56 20.52
#